data_AF-A0A0L7M2C4-F1
#
_entry.id   AF-A0A0L7M2C4-F1
#
_cell.length_a   1.000
_cell.length_b   1.000
_cell.length_c   1.000
_cell.angle_alpha   90.00
_cell.angle_beta   90.00
_cell.angle_gamma   90.00
#
_symmetry.space_group_name_H-M   'P 1'
#
loop_
_entity.id
_entity.type
_entity.pdbx_description
1 polymer ?
#
loop_
_entity_poly.entity_id
_entity_poly.type
_entity_poly.pdbx_seq_one_letter_code
_entity_poly.pdbx_strand_id
1 'polypeptide(L)'
;METLLHSEILKKYKEETNEYIKKKNVEKLFDIILKNVLINKPDNIYLYIYNNIYSFLLNKIFIMGPPVLKITSMLSSHISEFFNYYHISLPILIQQYKLNKGESSNNKIIGTKKE
;
A
#
# COMPACT_ATOMS: atom_id res chain seq x y z
N MET A 1 -16.98 -32.18 -33.58
CA MET A 1 -15.54 -32.21 -33.26
C MET A 1 -15.03 -30.89 -32.66
N GLU A 2 -15.80 -29.78 -32.71
CA GLU A 2 -15.40 -28.48 -32.13
C GLU A 2 -15.50 -28.39 -30.60
N THR A 3 -16.44 -29.11 -29.98
CA THR A 3 -16.68 -29.07 -28.52
C THR A 3 -15.57 -29.70 -27.68
N LEU A 4 -14.89 -30.73 -28.19
CA LEU A 4 -13.76 -31.39 -27.52
C LEU A 4 -12.53 -30.49 -27.49
N LEU A 5 -12.22 -29.84 -28.62
CA LEU A 5 -11.11 -28.86 -28.71
C LEU A 5 -11.32 -27.69 -27.76
N HIS A 6 -12.57 -27.20 -27.64
CA HIS A 6 -12.92 -26.16 -26.68
C HIS A 6 -12.78 -26.63 -25.23
N SER A 7 -13.09 -27.90 -24.94
CA SER A 7 -12.93 -28.49 -23.60
C SER A 7 -11.46 -28.65 -23.18
N GLU A 8 -10.58 -28.99 -24.12
CA GLU A 8 -9.14 -29.13 -23.88
C GLU A 8 -8.47 -27.77 -23.67
N ILE A 9 -8.86 -26.76 -24.45
CA ILE A 9 -8.43 -25.38 -24.26
C ILE A 9 -8.85 -24.86 -22.88
N LEU A 10 -10.10 -25.09 -22.46
CA LEU A 10 -10.58 -24.68 -21.13
C LEU A 10 -9.84 -25.39 -19.99
N LYS A 11 -9.53 -26.68 -20.13
CA LYS A 11 -8.71 -27.41 -19.15
C LYS A 11 -7.31 -26.82 -19.04
N LYS A 12 -6.66 -26.57 -20.18
CA LYS A 12 -5.32 -25.98 -20.23
C LYS A 12 -5.31 -24.58 -19.61
N TYR A 13 -6.27 -23.72 -19.94
CA TYR A 13 -6.42 -22.41 -19.29
C TYR A 13 -6.60 -22.51 -17.78
N LYS A 14 -7.41 -23.47 -17.31
CA LYS A 14 -7.62 -23.70 -15.87
C LYS A 14 -6.34 -24.15 -15.17
N GLU A 15 -5.57 -25.04 -15.80
CA GLU A 15 -4.29 -25.50 -15.27
C GLU A 15 -3.26 -24.36 -15.19
N GLU A 16 -3.09 -23.61 -16.29
CA GLU A 16 -2.19 -22.45 -16.35
C GLU A 16 -2.58 -21.38 -15.31
N THR A 17 -3.88 -21.12 -15.15
CA THR A 17 -4.40 -20.17 -14.15
C THR A 17 -4.11 -20.64 -12.73
N ASN A 18 -4.36 -21.92 -12.42
CA ASN A 18 -4.11 -22.47 -11.09
C ASN A 18 -2.60 -22.49 -10.76
N GLU A 19 -1.76 -22.79 -11.74
CA GLU A 19 -0.32 -22.74 -11.57
C GLU A 19 0.17 -21.31 -11.31
N TYR A 20 -0.38 -20.33 -12.03
CA TYR A 20 -0.13 -18.92 -11.80
C TYR A 20 -0.56 -18.47 -10.39
N ILE A 21 -1.78 -18.82 -9.96
CA ILE A 21 -2.31 -18.50 -8.62
C ILE A 21 -1.38 -19.04 -7.54
N LYS A 22 -0.96 -20.31 -7.66
CA LYS A 22 -0.02 -20.93 -6.71
C LYS A 22 1.34 -20.24 -6.72
N LYS A 23 1.95 -20.03 -7.88
CA LYS A 23 3.27 -19.40 -8.02
C LYS A 23 3.31 -17.99 -7.46
N LYS A 24 2.19 -17.25 -7.55
CA LYS A 24 2.07 -15.86 -7.08
C LYS A 24 1.48 -15.72 -5.69
N ASN A 25 1.24 -16.83 -4.96
CA ASN A 25 0.63 -16.82 -3.63
C ASN A 25 -0.71 -16.04 -3.58
N VAL A 26 -1.51 -16.10 -4.64
CA VAL A 26 -2.77 -15.33 -4.76
C VAL A 26 -3.79 -15.74 -3.69
N GLU A 27 -3.81 -17.01 -3.30
CA GLU A 27 -4.67 -17.51 -2.21
C GLU A 27 -4.41 -16.78 -0.89
N LYS A 28 -3.14 -16.62 -0.51
CA LYS A 28 -2.75 -15.87 0.70
C LYS A 28 -3.16 -14.40 0.63
N LEU A 29 -3.12 -13.80 -0.57
CA LEU A 29 -3.59 -12.42 -0.77
C LEU A 29 -5.09 -12.33 -0.51
N PHE A 30 -5.89 -13.24 -1.07
CA PHE A 30 -7.33 -13.25 -0.83
C PHE A 30 -7.68 -13.54 0.63
N ASP A 31 -6.96 -14.42 1.32
CA ASP A 31 -7.15 -14.66 2.75
C ASP A 31 -6.95 -13.38 3.59
N ILE A 32 -5.92 -12.59 3.28
CA ILE A 32 -5.64 -11.31 3.95
C ILE A 32 -6.75 -10.30 3.65
N ILE A 33 -7.15 -10.18 2.39
CA ILE A 33 -8.21 -9.25 1.97
C ILE A 33 -9.53 -9.61 2.66
N LEU A 34 -9.88 -10.89 2.70
CA LEU A 34 -11.12 -11.37 3.33
C LEU A 34 -11.12 -11.09 4.85
N LYS A 35 -10.00 -11.36 5.54
CA LYS A 35 -9.83 -10.98 6.95
C LYS A 35 -10.03 -9.49 7.17
N ASN A 36 -9.44 -8.66 6.30
CA ASN A 36 -9.56 -7.20 6.41
C ASN A 36 -10.99 -6.71 6.15
N VAL A 37 -11.73 -7.33 5.23
CA VAL A 37 -13.16 -7.03 5.00
C VAL A 37 -13.99 -7.36 6.25
N LEU A 38 -13.75 -8.51 6.88
CA LEU A 38 -14.48 -8.92 8.08
C LEU A 38 -14.22 -8.01 9.28
N ILE A 39 -12.98 -7.54 9.44
CA ILE A 39 -12.58 -6.64 10.53
C ILE A 39 -13.13 -5.23 10.30
N ASN A 40 -12.93 -4.67 9.11
CA ASN A 40 -13.20 -3.26 8.82
C ASN A 40 -14.66 -3.01 8.40
N LYS A 41 -15.42 -4.05 8.03
CA LYS A 41 -16.83 -3.99 7.63
C LYS A 41 -17.15 -2.79 6.72
N PRO A 42 -16.45 -2.65 5.58
CA PRO A 42 -16.63 -1.49 4.70
C PRO A 42 -18.04 -1.47 4.11
N ASP A 43 -18.61 -0.27 3.96
CA ASP A 43 -19.95 -0.07 3.37
C ASP A 43 -20.04 -0.59 1.93
N ASN A 44 -18.95 -0.51 1.17
CA ASN A 44 -18.83 -1.07 -0.17
C ASN A 44 -17.69 -2.08 -0.25
N ILE A 45 -18.05 -3.36 -0.12
CA ILE A 45 -17.10 -4.49 -0.12
C ILE A 45 -16.35 -4.62 -1.45
N TYR A 46 -17.05 -4.43 -2.58
CA TYR A 46 -16.43 -4.58 -3.91
C TYR A 46 -15.35 -3.53 -4.16
N LEU A 47 -15.65 -2.27 -3.86
CA LEU A 47 -14.67 -1.18 -3.98
C LEU A 47 -13.48 -1.38 -3.03
N TYR A 48 -13.75 -1.86 -1.82
CA TYR A 48 -12.72 -2.16 -0.83
C TYR A 48 -11.76 -3.25 -1.32
N ILE A 49 -12.30 -4.37 -1.83
CA ILE A 49 -11.49 -5.47 -2.38
C ILE A 49 -10.66 -4.97 -3.57
N TYR A 50 -11.27 -4.25 -4.50
CA TYR A 50 -10.60 -3.68 -5.67
C TYR A 50 -9.39 -2.82 -5.27
N ASN A 51 -9.59 -1.88 -4.35
CA ASN A 51 -8.52 -1.00 -3.87
C ASN A 51 -7.40 -1.77 -3.16
N ASN A 52 -7.72 -2.82 -2.41
CA ASN A 52 -6.71 -3.65 -1.75
C ASN A 52 -5.88 -4.46 -2.76
N ILE A 53 -6.51 -5.05 -3.77
CA ILE A 53 -5.80 -5.75 -4.86
C ILE A 53 -4.92 -4.74 -5.62
N TYR A 54 -5.46 -3.59 -5.98
CA TYR A 54 -4.71 -2.56 -6.70
C TYR A 54 -3.52 -2.05 -5.88
N SER A 55 -3.71 -1.83 -4.57
CA SER A 55 -2.63 -1.44 -3.66
C SER A 55 -1.56 -2.53 -3.50
N PHE A 56 -1.91 -3.81 -3.70
CA PHE A 56 -0.93 -4.90 -3.68
C PHE A 56 -0.16 -4.99 -5.01
N LEU A 57 -0.83 -4.70 -6.13
CA LEU A 57 -0.21 -4.61 -7.45
C LEU A 57 0.70 -3.38 -7.60
N LEU A 58 0.46 -2.32 -6.81
CA LEU A 58 1.40 -1.22 -6.67
C LEU A 58 2.67 -1.73 -5.99
N ASN A 59 3.71 -1.97 -6.79
CA ASN A 59 5.04 -2.36 -6.31
C ASN A 59 5.55 -1.32 -5.30
N LYS A 60 5.65 -1.73 -4.04
CA LYS A 60 6.24 -0.90 -2.98
C LYS A 60 7.73 -1.21 -2.90
N ILE A 61 8.56 -0.18 -3.07
CA ILE A 61 10.01 -0.29 -2.95
C ILE A 61 10.41 0.29 -1.59
N PHE A 62 11.03 -0.53 -0.74
CA PHE A 62 11.57 -0.07 0.53
C PHE A 62 13.08 0.14 0.40
N ILE A 63 13.54 1.36 0.68
CA ILE A 63 14.96 1.73 0.64
C ILE A 63 15.40 2.01 2.08
N MET A 64 16.32 1.18 2.58
CA MET A 64 16.83 1.25 3.94
C MET A 64 18.36 1.32 3.92
N GLY A 65 18.94 2.00 4.90
CA GLY A 65 20.38 2.14 5.01
C GLY A 65 20.78 3.03 6.20
N PRO A 66 22.07 3.08 6.53
CA PRO A 66 22.56 3.89 7.64
C PRO A 66 22.29 5.39 7.37
N PRO A 67 21.88 6.16 8.40
CA PRO A 67 21.46 7.55 8.22
C PRO A 67 22.61 8.48 7.80
N VAL A 68 23.86 8.08 8.10
CA VAL A 68 25.06 8.93 7.98
C VAL A 68 25.34 9.34 6.55
N LEU A 69 25.03 8.49 5.57
CA LEU A 69 25.48 8.68 4.20
C LEU A 69 24.54 9.54 3.35
N LYS A 70 23.30 9.81 3.79
CA LYS A 70 22.21 10.46 3.01
C LYS A 70 21.90 9.84 1.63
N ILE A 71 22.65 8.83 1.20
CA ILE A 71 22.54 8.09 -0.05
C ILE A 71 21.11 7.57 -0.26
N THR A 72 20.48 7.06 0.79
CA THR A 72 19.11 6.54 0.72
C THR A 72 18.09 7.59 0.29
N SER A 73 18.20 8.83 0.78
CA SER A 73 17.29 9.93 0.43
C SER A 73 17.46 10.40 -1.02
N MET A 74 18.69 10.40 -1.51
CA MET A 74 18.99 10.78 -2.90
C MET A 74 18.48 9.69 -3.85
N LEU A 75 18.81 8.43 -3.58
CA LEU A 75 18.36 7.28 -4.36
C LEU A 75 16.84 7.17 -4.38
N SER A 76 16.18 7.27 -3.23
CA SER A 76 14.72 7.16 -3.16
C SER A 76 14.03 8.26 -3.94
N SER A 77 14.54 9.49 -3.88
CA SER A 77 14.02 10.61 -4.67
C SER A 77 14.23 10.36 -6.17
N HIS A 78 15.43 9.94 -6.59
CA HIS A 78 15.74 9.70 -7.99
C HIS A 78 14.94 8.55 -8.60
N ILE A 79 14.78 7.44 -7.85
CA ILE A 79 13.93 6.31 -8.25
C ILE A 79 12.47 6.76 -8.35
N SER A 80 11.98 7.56 -7.40
CA SER A 80 10.60 8.02 -7.42
C SER A 80 10.29 8.92 -8.61
N GLU A 81 11.20 9.82 -8.96
CA GLU A 81 11.06 10.72 -10.10
C GLU A 81 11.15 9.96 -11.42
N PHE A 82 12.15 9.09 -11.56
CA PHE A 82 12.38 8.34 -12.81
C PHE A 82 11.24 7.37 -13.14
N PHE A 83 10.69 6.68 -12.14
CA PHE A 83 9.63 5.70 -12.34
C PHE A 83 8.22 6.22 -12.01
N ASN A 84 8.08 7.51 -11.72
CA ASN A 84 6.82 8.15 -11.33
C ASN A 84 6.11 7.45 -10.14
N TYR A 85 6.88 7.12 -9.09
CA TYR A 85 6.34 6.61 -7.83
C TYR A 85 6.12 7.74 -6.83
N TYR A 86 5.14 7.55 -5.93
CA TYR A 86 5.05 8.38 -4.72
C TYR A 86 6.24 8.11 -3.79
N HIS A 87 6.94 9.17 -3.40
CA HIS A 87 8.03 9.11 -2.42
C HIS A 87 7.53 9.43 -1.02
N ILE A 88 7.54 8.44 -0.13
CA ILE A 88 7.17 8.62 1.28
C ILE A 88 8.43 8.56 2.14
N SER A 89 8.79 9.69 2.75
CA SER A 89 9.98 9.82 3.60
C SER A 89 9.59 9.84 5.08
N LEU A 90 10.06 8.83 5.83
CA LEU A 90 9.77 8.69 7.27
C LEU A 90 10.22 9.89 8.12
N PRO A 91 11.45 10.43 7.93
CA PRO A 91 11.88 11.63 8.65
C PRO A 91 10.96 12.84 8.44
N ILE A 92 10.45 13.04 7.21
CA ILE A 92 9.53 14.13 6.87
C ILE A 92 8.20 13.94 7.61
N LEU A 93 7.66 12.72 7.61
CA LEU A 93 6.44 12.39 8.34
C LEU A 93 6.59 12.64 9.85
N ILE A 94 7.72 12.24 10.44
CA ILE A 94 8.01 12.46 11.87
C ILE A 94 8.10 13.96 12.17
N GLN A 95 8.73 14.74 11.29
CA GLN A 95 8.85 16.18 11.44
C GLN A 95 7.47 16.86 11.39
N GLN A 96 6.63 16.51 10.41
CA GLN A 96 5.26 17.01 10.31
C GLN A 96 4.42 16.66 11.54
N TYR A 97 4.53 15.43 12.04
CA TYR A 97 3.85 15.02 13.26
C TYR A 97 4.26 15.85 14.48
N LYS A 98 5.56 16.14 14.64
CA LYS A 98 6.07 16.99 15.73
C LYS A 98 5.59 18.43 15.62
N LEU A 99 5.58 19.00 14.42
CA LEU A 99 5.08 20.36 14.16
C LEU A 99 3.60 20.48 14.55
N ASN A 100 2.77 19.53 14.13
CA ASN A 100 1.34 19.52 14.44
C ASN A 100 1.05 19.38 15.94
N LYS A 101 1.92 18.68 16.69
CA LYS A 101 1.83 18.63 18.16
C LYS A 101 2.27 19.93 18.83
N GLY A 102 3.25 20.63 18.27
CA GLY A 102 3.75 21.91 18.79
C GLY A 102 2.73 23.04 18.70
N GLU A 103 1.90 23.06 17.64
CA GLU A 103 0.81 24.03 17.50
C GLU A 103 -0.30 23.82 18.55
N SER A 104 -0.58 22.57 18.94
CA SER A 104 -1.56 22.29 20.00
C SER A 104 -1.13 22.79 21.39
N SER A 105 0.16 23.00 21.64
CA SER A 105 0.67 23.51 22.93
C SER A 105 0.75 25.04 23.03
N ASN A 106 0.64 25.75 21.90
CA ASN A 106 0.76 27.22 21.87
C ASN A 106 -0.59 27.94 22.06
N ASN A 107 -1.71 27.22 22.11
CA ASN A 107 -3.00 27.76 22.55
C ASN A 107 -3.08 27.81 24.10
N LYS A 108 -2.08 28.39 24.77
CA LYS A 108 -2.32 28.93 26.12
C LYS A 108 -3.08 30.23 25.95
N ILE A 109 -4.40 30.14 26.13
CA ILE A 109 -5.32 31.25 26.24
C ILE A 109 -4.70 32.31 27.18
N ILE A 110 -4.36 33.46 26.60
CA ILE A 110 -3.92 34.65 27.34
C ILE A 110 -5.15 35.15 28.11
N GLY A 111 -5.31 34.69 29.35
CA GLY A 111 -6.27 35.26 30.30
C GLY A 111 -5.64 36.45 30.99
N THR A 112 -5.87 37.66 30.48
CA THR A 112 -5.63 38.89 31.25
C THR A 112 -6.70 39.00 32.32
N LYS A 113 -6.31 38.80 33.59
CA LYS A 113 -7.13 39.21 34.73
C LYS A 113 -6.97 40.73 34.89
N LYS A 114 -8.04 41.47 34.62
CA LYS A 114 -8.22 42.84 35.13
C LYS A 114 -8.66 42.73 36.58
N GLU A 115 -7.87 43.29 37.49
CA GLU A 115 -8.32 43.84 38.77
C GLU A 115 -8.03 45.35 38.74
#